data_AF-A0A0B1TNE9-F1
#
_entry.id   AF-A0A0B1TNE9-F1
#
_cell.length_a   1.000
_cell.length_b   1.000
_cell.length_c   1.000
_cell.angle_alpha   90.00
_cell.angle_beta   90.00
_cell.angle_gamma   90.00
#
_symmetry.space_group_name_H-M   'P 1'
#
loop_
_entity.id
_entity.type
_entity.pdbx_description
1 polymer ?
#
loop_
_entity_poly.entity_id
_entity_poly.type
_entity_poly.pdbx_seq_one_letter_code
_entity_poly.pdbx_strand_id
1 'polypeptide(L)'
;MIEEGQHIKYRGDSFHPYHFKCKRCNTELTVQSREVGGELYCLRCHDTMGIPICGACHRPVEERVVTALGKHWHVEHFVCYVCEKPFLGHRHYERKGLAYCEQHYHKLYGNVCFKCGEACGGEVFQALQKSWCIKCFACSFCDKKMDHRTKFYEFDMKPTCKRCYDRFPTELKKRISDSLKDRDIENQRRRSQSPAAMRQT
;
A
#
# COMPACT_ATOMS: atom_id res chain seq x y z
N MET A 1 61.08 -11.87 -7.54
CA MET A 1 60.49 -13.01 -6.83
C MET A 1 59.32 -12.48 -6.03
N ILE A 2 58.17 -13.16 -6.06
CA ILE A 2 57.03 -12.79 -5.23
C ILE A 2 57.13 -13.59 -3.93
N GLU A 3 57.10 -12.93 -2.78
CA GLU A 3 57.13 -13.60 -1.47
C GLU A 3 55.87 -14.46 -1.25
N GLU A 4 56.02 -15.60 -0.57
CA GLU A 4 54.88 -16.48 -0.27
C GLU A 4 53.80 -15.72 0.51
N GLY A 5 52.56 -15.78 0.03
CA GLY A 5 51.41 -15.10 0.65
C GLY A 5 51.22 -13.62 0.26
N GLN A 6 52.10 -13.02 -0.55
CA GLN A 6 51.96 -11.62 -1.02
C GLN A 6 51.51 -11.49 -2.48
N HIS A 7 50.83 -12.50 -3.02
CA HIS A 7 50.32 -12.50 -4.39
C HIS A 7 48.80 -12.69 -4.46
N ILE A 8 48.20 -12.20 -5.54
CA ILE A 8 46.87 -12.61 -5.98
C ILE A 8 47.02 -13.60 -7.14
N LYS A 9 46.07 -14.51 -7.27
CA LYS A 9 45.92 -15.35 -8.47
C LYS A 9 44.94 -14.67 -9.41
N TYR A 10 45.36 -14.43 -10.65
CA TYR A 10 44.51 -13.87 -11.69
C TYR A 10 44.73 -14.63 -12.99
N ARG A 11 43.66 -15.22 -13.54
CA ARG A 11 43.72 -16.06 -14.77
C ARG A 11 44.73 -17.21 -14.71
N GLY A 12 45.00 -17.74 -13.52
CA GLY A 12 45.92 -18.86 -13.29
C GLY A 12 47.35 -18.47 -12.91
N ASP A 13 47.74 -17.21 -13.15
CA ASP A 13 49.07 -16.71 -12.83
C ASP A 13 49.09 -15.91 -11.52
N SER A 14 50.28 -15.82 -10.91
CA SER A 14 50.49 -15.12 -9.64
C SER A 14 51.11 -13.74 -9.85
N PHE A 15 50.49 -12.72 -9.28
CA PHE A 15 50.97 -11.34 -9.41
C PHE A 15 50.94 -10.59 -8.08
N HIS A 16 51.75 -9.53 -7.98
CA HIS A 16 51.60 -8.60 -6.88
C HIS A 16 50.28 -7.81 -7.02
N PRO A 17 49.50 -7.65 -5.93
CA PRO A 17 48.20 -6.99 -5.97
C PRO A 17 48.23 -5.53 -6.41
N TYR A 18 49.28 -4.78 -6.04
CA TYR A 18 49.37 -3.33 -6.30
C TYR A 18 49.47 -2.96 -7.80
N HIS A 19 49.78 -3.93 -8.68
CA HIS A 19 49.74 -3.72 -10.13
C HIS A 19 48.31 -3.63 -10.69
N PHE A 20 47.31 -4.03 -9.90
CA PHE A 20 45.92 -4.07 -10.31
C PHE A 20 45.09 -3.08 -9.52
N LYS A 21 44.01 -2.63 -10.16
CA LYS A 21 43.01 -1.76 -9.57
C LYS A 21 41.67 -2.45 -9.58
N CYS A 22 40.89 -2.24 -8.52
CA CYS A 22 39.55 -2.76 -8.41
C CYS A 22 38.68 -2.24 -9.57
N LYS A 23 38.04 -3.14 -10.33
CA LYS A 23 37.16 -2.80 -11.44
C LYS A 23 36.05 -1.80 -11.05
N ARG A 24 35.53 -1.91 -9.82
CA ARG A 24 34.44 -1.06 -9.31
C ARG A 24 34.88 0.32 -8.76
N CYS A 25 35.86 0.38 -7.86
CA CYS A 25 36.24 1.64 -7.19
C CYS A 25 37.60 2.20 -7.60
N ASN A 26 38.31 1.51 -8.52
CA ASN A 26 39.63 1.89 -9.05
C ASN A 26 40.76 2.01 -8.01
N THR A 27 40.53 1.57 -6.77
CA THR A 27 41.57 1.51 -5.72
C THR A 27 42.55 0.38 -6.00
N GLU A 28 43.82 0.59 -5.70
CA GLU A 28 44.87 -0.43 -5.75
C GLU A 28 44.46 -1.66 -4.91
N LEU A 29 44.70 -2.84 -5.47
CA LEU A 29 44.30 -4.08 -4.84
C LEU A 29 45.30 -4.52 -3.77
N THR A 30 44.78 -5.23 -2.77
CA THR A 30 45.57 -5.91 -1.75
C THR A 30 45.48 -7.43 -1.97
N VAL A 31 46.26 -8.19 -1.19
CA VAL A 31 46.22 -9.66 -1.18
C VAL A 31 44.82 -10.24 -0.92
N GLN A 32 43.90 -9.44 -0.36
CA GLN A 32 42.53 -9.82 -0.08
C GLN A 32 41.55 -9.63 -1.25
N SER A 33 42.02 -9.16 -2.41
CA SER A 33 41.16 -9.01 -3.59
C SER A 33 40.59 -10.35 -4.09
N ARG A 34 39.53 -10.28 -4.90
CA ARG A 34 38.79 -11.44 -5.42
C ARG A 34 38.56 -11.29 -6.92
N GLU A 35 38.69 -12.39 -7.66
CA GLU A 35 38.33 -12.47 -9.07
C GLU A 35 36.86 -12.94 -9.19
N VAL A 36 36.05 -12.20 -9.96
CA VAL A 36 34.66 -12.57 -10.28
C VAL A 36 34.42 -12.33 -11.76
N GLY A 37 34.09 -13.39 -12.50
CA GLY A 37 33.81 -13.30 -13.94
C GLY A 37 34.99 -12.78 -14.78
N GLY A 38 36.23 -13.04 -14.36
CA GLY A 38 37.43 -12.56 -15.05
C GLY A 38 37.85 -11.14 -14.71
N GLU A 39 37.17 -10.47 -13.78
CA GLU A 39 37.47 -9.10 -13.32
C GLU A 39 37.88 -9.11 -11.84
N LEU A 40 38.78 -8.21 -11.45
CA LEU A 40 39.30 -8.13 -10.09
C LEU A 40 38.60 -7.04 -9.27
N TYR A 41 38.22 -7.39 -8.05
CA TYR A 41 37.55 -6.51 -7.10
C TYR A 41 38.30 -6.48 -5.77
N CYS A 42 38.41 -5.30 -5.14
CA CYS A 42 38.86 -5.24 -3.75
C CYS A 42 37.83 -5.93 -2.84
N LEU A 43 38.26 -6.40 -1.67
CA LEU A 43 37.40 -7.15 -0.74
C LEU A 43 36.09 -6.39 -0.46
N ARG A 44 36.15 -5.08 -0.16
CA ARG A 44 34.96 -4.25 0.04
C ARG A 44 34.01 -4.25 -1.15
N CYS A 45 34.53 -4.09 -2.37
CA CYS A 45 33.69 -4.04 -3.56
C CYS A 45 33.10 -5.40 -3.89
N HIS A 46 33.85 -6.48 -3.63
CA HIS A 46 33.41 -7.86 -3.76
C HIS A 46 32.29 -8.20 -2.78
N ASP A 47 32.47 -7.90 -1.50
CA ASP A 47 31.52 -8.25 -0.44
C ASP A 47 30.22 -7.44 -0.57
N THR A 48 30.29 -6.26 -1.18
CA THR A 48 29.12 -5.43 -1.50
C THR A 48 28.47 -5.78 -2.85
N MET A 49 28.95 -6.81 -3.57
CA MET A 49 28.25 -7.30 -4.76
C MET A 49 27.02 -8.09 -4.33
N GLY A 50 25.87 -7.74 -4.91
CA GLY A 50 24.59 -8.38 -4.57
C GLY A 50 23.94 -7.87 -3.28
N ILE A 51 24.59 -6.96 -2.53
CA ILE A 51 23.93 -6.30 -1.39
C ILE A 51 22.85 -5.34 -1.92
N PRO A 52 21.59 -5.46 -1.45
CA PRO A 52 20.52 -4.56 -1.87
C PRO A 52 20.82 -3.09 -1.57
N ILE A 53 20.50 -2.19 -2.49
CA ILE A 53 20.66 -0.75 -2.30
C ILE A 53 19.37 -0.14 -1.77
N CYS A 54 19.46 0.62 -0.68
CA CYS A 54 18.33 1.32 -0.11
C CYS A 54 17.80 2.40 -1.07
N GLY A 55 16.50 2.35 -1.38
CA GLY A 55 15.81 3.28 -2.27
C GLY A 55 15.70 4.73 -1.76
N ALA A 56 16.00 4.98 -0.48
CA ALA A 56 15.98 6.31 0.13
C ALA A 56 17.37 6.96 0.22
N CYS A 57 18.36 6.24 0.76
CA CYS A 57 19.69 6.79 1.03
C CYS A 57 20.76 6.37 0.01
N HIS A 58 20.43 5.47 -0.92
CA HIS A 58 21.33 4.95 -1.95
C HIS A 58 22.60 4.25 -1.42
N ARG A 59 22.56 3.77 -0.17
CA ARG A 59 23.63 2.97 0.45
C ARG A 59 23.25 1.48 0.51
N PRO A 60 24.24 0.57 0.54
CA PRO A 60 24.01 -0.86 0.74
C PRO A 60 23.29 -1.15 2.06
N VAL A 61 22.34 -2.08 2.05
CA VAL A 61 21.63 -2.59 3.24
C VAL A 61 22.34 -3.85 3.72
N GLU A 62 23.22 -3.71 4.70
CA GLU A 62 24.07 -4.81 5.20
C GLU A 62 23.33 -5.73 6.18
N GLU A 63 22.28 -5.24 6.84
CA GLU A 63 21.52 -5.97 7.85
C GLU A 63 20.12 -6.39 7.33
N ARG A 64 19.07 -6.08 8.12
CA ARG A 64 17.69 -6.38 7.77
C ARG A 64 17.22 -5.47 6.65
N VAL A 65 16.81 -6.09 5.55
CA VAL A 65 16.23 -5.39 4.40
C VAL A 65 14.71 -5.47 4.42
N VAL A 66 14.07 -4.37 4.02
CA VAL A 66 12.64 -4.36 3.66
C VAL A 66 12.53 -4.33 2.15
N THR A 67 11.77 -5.26 1.58
CA THR A 67 11.46 -5.30 0.14
C THR A 67 10.00 -4.87 -0.06
N ALA A 68 9.81 -3.69 -0.64
CA ALA A 68 8.49 -3.08 -0.85
C ALA A 68 8.55 -2.07 -2.01
N LEU A 69 7.42 -1.79 -2.66
CA LEU A 69 7.35 -0.84 -3.78
C LEU A 69 8.34 -1.15 -4.92
N GLY A 70 8.67 -2.43 -5.13
CA GLY A 70 9.67 -2.87 -6.12
C GLY A 70 11.11 -2.47 -5.82
N LYS A 71 11.40 -2.01 -4.59
CA LYS A 71 12.72 -1.56 -4.13
C LYS A 71 13.10 -2.19 -2.80
N HIS A 72 14.35 -1.98 -2.40
CA HIS A 72 14.89 -2.40 -1.11
C HIS A 72 15.11 -1.20 -0.22
N TRP A 73 14.99 -1.36 1.09
CA TRP A 73 15.05 -0.27 2.06
C TRP A 73 15.74 -0.72 3.35
N HIS A 74 16.44 0.21 4.00
CA HIS A 74 16.70 0.07 5.44
C HIS A 74 15.36 0.10 6.19
N VAL A 75 15.27 -0.66 7.28
CA VAL A 75 14.08 -0.71 8.13
C VAL A 75 13.63 0.67 8.59
N GLU A 76 14.59 1.56 8.90
CA GLU A 76 14.34 2.93 9.36
C GLU A 76 13.97 3.89 8.24
N HIS A 77 14.36 3.59 6.99
CA HIS A 77 14.07 4.44 5.84
C HIS A 77 12.76 4.06 5.13
N PHE A 78 12.18 2.90 5.46
CA PHE A 78 10.85 2.56 4.97
C PHE A 78 9.81 3.23 5.88
N VAL A 79 9.39 4.42 5.46
CA VAL A 79 8.55 5.34 6.24
C VAL A 79 7.21 5.65 5.56
N CYS A 80 6.23 6.10 6.33
CA CYS A 80 4.99 6.63 5.78
C CYS A 80 5.23 7.93 5.02
N TYR A 81 4.72 8.03 3.79
CA TYR A 81 4.84 9.24 2.95
C TYR A 81 4.27 10.52 3.58
N VAL A 82 3.29 10.40 4.50
CA VAL A 82 2.59 11.57 5.06
C VAL A 82 3.18 12.04 6.38
N CYS A 83 3.60 11.12 7.25
CA CYS A 83 4.13 11.48 8.58
C CYS A 83 5.58 11.10 8.81
N GLU A 84 6.23 10.49 7.82
CA GLU A 84 7.65 10.14 7.82
C GLU A 84 8.07 9.19 8.97
N LYS A 85 7.10 8.59 9.67
CA LYS A 85 7.37 7.60 10.70
C LYS A 85 7.77 6.25 10.07
N PRO A 86 8.84 5.61 10.53
CA PRO A 86 9.24 4.30 10.03
C PRO A 86 8.22 3.25 10.40
N PHE A 87 8.01 2.29 9.49
CA PHE A 87 7.10 1.18 9.74
C PHE A 87 7.69 0.15 10.70
N LEU A 88 9.01 -0.02 10.74
CA LEU A 88 9.69 -0.98 11.63
C LEU A 88 9.13 -2.42 11.56
N GLY A 89 8.57 -2.81 10.42
CA GLY A 89 7.92 -4.11 10.22
C GLY A 89 6.42 -4.15 10.55
N HIS A 90 5.83 -3.05 11.02
CA HIS A 90 4.38 -2.90 11.11
C HIS A 90 3.73 -2.84 9.72
N ARG A 91 2.42 -3.14 9.68
CA ARG A 91 1.62 -3.14 8.46
C ARG A 91 1.64 -1.76 7.78
N HIS A 92 1.89 -1.75 6.47
CA HIS A 92 1.79 -0.59 5.60
C HIS A 92 0.78 -0.82 4.47
N TYR A 93 0.41 0.27 3.79
CA TYR A 93 -0.50 0.24 2.65
C TYR A 93 0.14 0.96 1.47
N GLU A 94 0.06 0.35 0.28
CA GLU A 94 0.70 0.88 -0.93
C GLU A 94 -0.32 1.48 -1.90
N ARG A 95 -0.03 2.66 -2.43
CA ARG A 95 -0.84 3.30 -3.48
C ARG A 95 0.00 4.23 -4.35
N LYS A 96 -0.11 4.09 -5.67
CA LYS A 96 0.63 4.91 -6.66
C LYS A 96 2.16 4.95 -6.37
N GLY A 97 2.73 3.82 -5.95
CA GLY A 97 4.16 3.73 -5.65
C GLY A 97 4.59 4.39 -4.33
N LEU A 98 3.65 4.74 -3.45
CA LEU A 98 3.93 5.33 -2.13
C LEU A 98 3.38 4.43 -1.01
N ALA A 99 4.08 4.43 0.13
CA ALA A 99 3.69 3.68 1.32
C ALA A 99 3.05 4.60 2.37
N TYR A 100 1.95 4.15 2.97
CA TYR A 100 1.15 4.88 3.95
C TYR A 100 0.94 4.04 5.20
N CYS A 101 0.93 4.68 6.38
CA CYS A 101 0.40 4.04 7.57
C CYS A 101 -1.12 3.92 7.48
N GLU A 102 -1.70 3.01 8.25
CA GLU A 102 -3.14 2.74 8.25
C GLU A 102 -3.98 4.02 8.39
N GLN A 103 -3.62 4.89 9.34
CA GLN A 103 -4.34 6.13 9.61
C GLN A 103 -4.34 7.07 8.39
N HIS A 104 -3.18 7.33 7.79
CA HIS A 104 -3.09 8.21 6.63
C HIS A 104 -3.68 7.60 5.38
N TYR A 105 -3.55 6.28 5.20
CA TYR A 105 -4.16 5.58 4.08
C TYR A 105 -5.69 5.69 4.14
N HIS A 106 -6.30 5.41 5.28
CA HIS A 106 -7.76 5.53 5.43
C HIS A 106 -8.24 6.98 5.42
N LYS A 107 -7.44 7.94 5.91
CA LYS A 107 -7.78 9.36 5.80
C LYS A 107 -7.81 9.86 4.36
N LEU A 108 -6.87 9.41 3.52
CA LEU A 108 -6.76 9.85 2.13
C LEU A 108 -7.61 9.05 1.14
N TYR A 109 -7.75 7.74 1.40
CA TYR A 109 -8.33 6.78 0.44
C TYR A 109 -9.40 5.88 1.07
N GLY A 110 -9.67 6.04 2.36
CA GLY A 110 -10.70 5.28 3.04
C GLY A 110 -12.10 5.81 2.75
N ASN A 111 -13.07 5.03 3.19
CA ASN A 111 -14.46 5.43 3.13
C ASN A 111 -14.74 6.50 4.19
N VAL A 112 -15.33 7.62 3.79
CA VAL A 112 -15.79 8.65 4.72
C VAL A 112 -17.22 8.36 5.14
N CYS A 113 -17.49 8.40 6.44
CA CYS A 113 -18.83 8.20 6.95
C CYS A 113 -19.75 9.37 6.58
N PHE A 114 -20.89 9.08 5.97
CA PHE A 114 -21.88 10.09 5.62
C PHE A 114 -22.49 10.83 6.82
N LYS A 115 -22.54 10.19 8.01
CA LYS A 115 -23.11 10.80 9.22
C LYS A 115 -22.12 11.73 9.94
N CYS A 116 -20.89 11.27 10.21
CA CYS A 116 -19.93 12.03 11.00
C CYS A 116 -18.85 12.76 10.19
N GLY A 117 -18.71 12.47 8.89
CA GLY A 117 -17.67 13.06 8.04
C GLY A 117 -16.25 12.53 8.30
N GLU A 118 -16.09 11.56 9.21
CA GLU A 118 -14.79 10.98 9.53
C GLU A 118 -14.46 9.77 8.65
N ALA A 119 -13.17 9.51 8.44
CA ALA A 119 -12.70 8.29 7.78
C ALA A 119 -13.02 7.07 8.65
N CYS A 120 -13.67 6.07 8.05
CA CYS A 120 -13.97 4.82 8.71
C CYS A 120 -12.70 3.98 8.85
N GLY A 121 -12.24 3.76 10.08
CA GLY A 121 -11.05 2.96 10.39
C GLY A 121 -11.31 1.44 10.42
N GLY A 122 -11.87 0.87 9.34
CA GLY A 122 -12.12 -0.57 9.26
C GLY A 122 -13.37 -0.92 8.45
N GLU A 123 -14.13 -1.92 8.94
CA GLU A 123 -15.39 -2.34 8.32
C GLU A 123 -16.38 -1.17 8.24
N VAL A 124 -17.11 -1.10 7.13
CA VAL A 124 -18.11 -0.08 6.86
C VAL A 124 -19.39 -0.70 6.37
N PHE A 125 -20.50 -0.02 6.67
CA PHE A 125 -21.76 -0.31 6.02
C PHE A 125 -21.84 0.48 4.71
N GLN A 126 -21.89 -0.23 3.59
CA GLN A 126 -22.24 0.36 2.30
C GLN A 126 -23.74 0.24 2.11
N ALA A 127 -24.43 1.38 2.24
CA ALA A 127 -25.88 1.45 2.12
C ALA A 127 -26.27 2.80 1.51
N LEU A 128 -27.33 2.82 0.71
CA LEU A 128 -27.85 4.05 0.10
C LEU A 128 -26.82 4.77 -0.80
N GLN A 129 -25.96 4.01 -1.48
CA GLN A 129 -24.81 4.51 -2.27
C GLN A 129 -23.84 5.37 -1.44
N LYS A 130 -23.80 5.16 -0.13
CA LYS A 130 -22.99 5.90 0.83
C LYS A 130 -22.26 4.93 1.76
N SER A 131 -21.19 5.42 2.37
CA SER A 131 -20.43 4.67 3.37
C SER A 131 -20.76 5.17 4.78
N TRP A 132 -20.91 4.24 5.71
CA TRP A 132 -21.27 4.54 7.09
C TRP A 132 -20.35 3.80 8.06
N CYS A 133 -19.91 4.50 9.10
CA CYS A 133 -19.15 3.90 10.18
C CYS A 133 -20.06 2.94 10.99
N ILE A 134 -19.51 1.86 11.55
CA ILE A 134 -20.27 0.88 12.37
C ILE A 134 -21.02 1.55 13.52
N LYS A 135 -20.42 2.58 14.11
CA LYS A 135 -21.02 3.36 15.21
C LYS A 135 -22.17 4.25 14.74
N CYS A 136 -22.17 4.62 13.46
CA CYS A 136 -23.01 5.65 12.87
C CYS A 136 -24.23 5.09 12.13
N PHE A 137 -24.17 3.82 11.72
CA PHE A 137 -25.25 3.17 11.00
C PHE A 137 -26.40 2.83 11.95
N ALA A 138 -27.33 3.77 12.08
CA ALA A 138 -28.44 3.72 13.03
C ALA A 138 -29.71 4.36 12.44
N CYS A 139 -30.87 3.97 12.97
CA CYS A 139 -32.16 4.51 12.54
C CYS A 139 -32.22 6.03 12.78
N SER A 140 -32.63 6.79 11.76
CA SER A 140 -32.70 8.26 11.80
C SER A 140 -33.72 8.84 12.79
N PHE A 141 -34.63 8.01 13.32
CA PHE A 141 -35.73 8.45 14.19
C PHE A 141 -35.62 7.95 15.63
N CYS A 142 -34.84 6.90 15.87
CA CYS A 142 -34.74 6.30 17.20
C CYS A 142 -33.31 5.92 17.61
N ASP A 143 -32.33 6.25 16.75
CA ASP A 143 -30.90 5.98 16.93
C ASP A 143 -30.55 4.52 17.24
N LYS A 144 -31.49 3.59 17.04
CA LYS A 144 -31.22 2.16 17.18
C LYS A 144 -30.18 1.76 16.15
N LYS A 145 -29.02 1.31 16.63
CA LYS A 145 -27.94 0.74 15.81
C LYS A 145 -28.45 -0.44 15.00
N MET A 146 -27.99 -0.54 13.77
CA MET A 146 -28.39 -1.58 12.82
C MET A 146 -27.16 -2.35 12.39
N ASP A 147 -27.35 -3.63 12.08
CA ASP A 147 -26.31 -4.53 11.57
C ASP A 147 -26.65 -4.98 10.13
N HIS A 148 -25.81 -5.84 9.55
CA HIS A 148 -26.01 -6.35 8.18
C HIS A 148 -27.26 -7.22 8.02
N ARG A 149 -27.85 -7.71 9.12
CA ARG A 149 -29.05 -8.55 9.11
C ARG A 149 -30.32 -7.74 9.35
N THR A 150 -30.17 -6.51 9.83
CA THR A 150 -31.28 -5.63 10.19
C THR A 150 -31.94 -5.09 8.92
N LYS A 151 -33.23 -5.38 8.72
CA LYS A 151 -34.02 -4.72 7.67
C LYS A 151 -34.19 -3.23 7.99
N PHE A 152 -33.82 -2.40 7.03
CA PHE A 152 -34.01 -0.95 7.07
C PHE A 152 -34.59 -0.45 5.75
N TYR A 153 -35.13 0.76 5.78
CA TYR A 153 -35.73 1.47 4.65
C TYR A 153 -35.03 2.82 4.46
N GLU A 154 -34.95 3.29 3.22
CA GLU A 154 -34.43 4.61 2.91
C GLU A 154 -35.50 5.68 3.14
N PHE A 155 -35.18 6.72 3.90
CA PHE A 155 -35.99 7.93 4.01
C PHE A 155 -35.07 9.15 4.11
N ASP A 156 -35.29 10.16 3.26
CA ASP A 156 -34.44 11.37 3.22
C ASP A 156 -32.93 11.05 3.12
N MET A 157 -32.59 10.08 2.26
CA MET A 157 -31.22 9.54 2.08
C MET A 157 -30.58 8.94 3.34
N LYS A 158 -31.35 8.66 4.39
CA LYS A 158 -30.87 8.08 5.64
C LYS A 158 -31.60 6.78 5.98
N PRO A 159 -30.97 5.88 6.74
CA PRO A 159 -31.57 4.59 7.05
C PRO A 159 -32.60 4.73 8.18
N THR A 160 -33.72 4.02 8.02
CA THR A 160 -34.84 3.99 8.95
C THR A 160 -35.19 2.54 9.28
N CYS A 161 -35.23 2.18 10.55
CA CYS A 161 -35.59 0.81 10.93
C CYS A 161 -37.05 0.49 10.60
N LYS A 162 -37.36 -0.79 10.36
CA LYS A 162 -38.72 -1.26 10.07
C LYS A 162 -39.77 -0.71 11.04
N ARG A 163 -39.49 -0.73 12.36
CA ARG A 163 -40.42 -0.25 13.39
C ARG A 163 -40.78 1.24 13.22
N CYS A 164 -39.83 2.08 12.83
CA CYS A 164 -40.09 3.49 12.57
C CYS A 164 -40.78 3.69 11.22
N TYR A 165 -40.35 2.95 10.20
CA TYR A 165 -40.98 2.97 8.88
C TYR A 165 -42.47 2.57 8.95
N ASP A 166 -42.81 1.53 9.73
CA ASP A 166 -44.18 1.05 9.88
C ASP A 166 -45.12 2.10 10.52
N ARG A 167 -44.58 3.08 11.25
CA ARG A 167 -45.34 4.21 11.81
C ARG A 167 -45.65 5.31 10.80
N PHE A 168 -45.05 5.30 9.62
CA PHE A 168 -45.32 6.33 8.62
C PHE A 168 -46.74 6.21 8.04
N PRO A 169 -47.38 7.35 7.71
CA PRO A 169 -48.63 7.37 6.96
C PRO A 169 -48.51 6.62 5.63
N THR A 170 -49.62 6.04 5.17
CA THR A 170 -49.67 5.21 3.96
C THR A 170 -49.25 5.99 2.72
N GLU A 171 -49.63 7.27 2.63
CA GLU A 171 -49.27 8.16 1.53
C GLU A 171 -47.75 8.37 1.46
N LEU A 172 -47.09 8.50 2.61
CA LEU A 172 -45.65 8.69 2.69
C LEU A 172 -44.90 7.42 2.26
N LYS A 173 -45.34 6.25 2.73
CA LYS A 173 -44.79 4.95 2.31
C LYS A 173 -44.92 4.74 0.81
N LYS A 174 -46.04 5.13 0.20
CA LYS A 174 -46.26 5.06 -1.24
C LYS A 174 -45.24 5.93 -2.00
N ARG A 175 -45.06 7.20 -1.60
CA ARG A 175 -44.07 8.10 -2.21
C ARG A 175 -42.64 7.56 -2.12
N ILE A 176 -42.26 6.99 -0.98
CA ILE A 176 -40.94 6.36 -0.80
C ILE A 176 -40.78 5.19 -1.77
N SER A 177 -41.79 4.32 -1.88
CA SER A 177 -41.74 3.17 -2.79
C SER A 177 -41.67 3.59 -4.26
N ASP A 178 -42.38 4.64 -4.67
CA ASP A 178 -42.38 5.12 -6.04
C ASP A 178 -41.01 5.73 -6.40
N SER A 179 -40.43 6.53 -5.50
CA SER A 179 -39.08 7.09 -5.68
C SER A 179 -37.98 6.01 -5.82
N LEU A 180 -38.12 4.87 -5.12
CA LEU A 180 -37.19 3.74 -5.26
C LEU A 180 -37.33 3.08 -6.65
N LYS A 181 -38.55 2.89 -7.15
CA LYS A 181 -38.79 2.34 -8.50
C LYS A 181 -38.21 3.23 -9.58
N ASP A 182 -38.39 4.55 -9.48
CA ASP A 182 -37.86 5.51 -10.45
C ASP A 182 -36.32 5.45 -10.51
N ARG A 183 -35.67 5.35 -9.34
CA ARG A 183 -34.21 5.17 -9.26
C ARG A 183 -33.73 3.86 -9.87
N ASP A 184 -34.48 2.76 -9.67
CA ASP A 184 -34.14 1.47 -10.27
C ASP A 184 -34.24 1.51 -11.79
N ILE A 185 -35.27 2.17 -12.33
CA ILE A 185 -35.43 2.38 -13.78
C ILE A 185 -34.27 3.21 -14.33
N GLU A 186 -33.88 4.29 -13.65
CA GLU A 186 -32.76 5.12 -14.10
C GLU A 186 -31.42 4.37 -14.05
N ASN A 187 -31.18 3.60 -12.99
CA ASN A 187 -30.01 2.74 -12.88
C ASN A 187 -29.95 1.69 -14.00
N GLN A 188 -31.08 1.11 -14.39
CA GLN A 188 -31.16 0.19 -15.52
C GLN A 188 -30.82 0.88 -16.84
N ARG A 189 -31.32 2.10 -17.07
CA ARG A 189 -31.00 2.91 -18.26
C ARG A 189 -29.51 3.27 -18.35
N ARG A 190 -28.88 3.64 -17.22
CA ARG A 190 -27.44 3.95 -17.18
C ARG A 190 -26.57 2.72 -17.48
N ARG A 191 -26.99 1.54 -17.02
CA ARG A 191 -26.30 0.27 -17.31
C ARG A 191 -26.40 -0.13 -18.78
N SER A 192 -27.55 0.08 -19.43
CA SER A 192 -27.71 -0.23 -20.85
C SER A 192 -26.99 0.75 -21.79
N GLN A 193 -26.65 1.95 -21.31
CA GLN A 193 -25.94 2.99 -22.08
C GLN A 193 -24.43 3.04 -21.82
N SER A 194 -23.89 2.21 -20.93
CA SER A 194 -22.45 2.20 -20.65
C SER A 194 -21.69 1.42 -21.74
N PRO A 195 -20.86 2.06 -22.59
CA PRO A 195 -19.97 1.32 -23.48
C PRO A 195 -18.97 0.53 -22.64
N ALA A 196 -18.82 -0.76 -22.97
CA ALA A 196 -17.85 -1.64 -22.33
C ALA A 196 -16.46 -0.98 -22.34
N ALA A 197 -15.96 -0.59 -21.17
CA ALA A 197 -14.60 -0.13 -21.02
C ALA A 197 -13.65 -1.27 -21.40
N MET A 198 -13.05 -1.07 -22.57
CA MET A 198 -11.92 -1.74 -23.18
C MET A 198 -11.02 -2.46 -22.16
N ARG A 199 -10.84 -3.77 -22.37
CA ARG A 199 -9.79 -4.59 -21.75
C ARG A 199 -8.46 -3.85 -21.85
N GLN A 200 -7.75 -3.71 -20.73
CA GLN A 200 -6.33 -3.39 -20.76
C GLN A 200 -5.56 -4.69 -20.53
N THR A 201 -4.76 -4.99 -21.55
CA THR A 201 -3.65 -5.95 -21.64
C THR A 201 -2.65 -5.82 -20.50
#